data_AF-A0A919B0M4-F1
#
_entry.id   AF-A0A919B0M4-F1
#
_cell.length_a   1.000
_cell.length_b   1.000
_cell.length_c   1.000
_cell.angle_alpha   90.00
_cell.angle_beta   90.00
_cell.angle_gamma   90.00
#
_symmetry.space_group_name_H-M   'P 1'
#
loop_
_entity.id
_entity.type
_entity.pdbx_description
1 polymer ?
#
loop_
_entity_poly.entity_id
_entity_poly.type
_entity_poly.pdbx_seq_one_letter_code
_entity_poly.pdbx_strand_id
1 'polypeptide(L)'
;MTAATPATEPAAKKEAENRPTSFEHHGLTFTVPAPRKLPVALLEAQDELEAIRLILGVTQWKTYTAHEDSTLEDFPVFADKVAQAAGQADSGN
;
A
#
# COMPACT_ATOMS: atom_id res chain seq x y z
N MET A 1 -37.55 6.39 7.50
CA MET A 1 -36.25 6.98 7.88
C MET A 1 -35.20 6.28 7.06
N THR A 2 -34.75 6.89 5.97
CA THR A 2 -33.80 6.30 5.02
C THR A 2 -32.44 6.92 5.31
N ALA A 3 -31.52 6.16 5.91
CA ALA A 3 -30.15 6.62 6.13
C ALA A 3 -29.35 6.45 4.84
N ALA A 4 -28.83 7.57 4.34
CA ALA A 4 -27.92 7.63 3.20
C ALA A 4 -26.47 7.39 3.67
N THR A 5 -25.81 6.42 3.02
CA THR A 5 -24.39 6.31 2.59
C THR A 5 -23.25 6.67 3.57
N PRO A 6 -22.18 5.87 3.56
CA PRO A 6 -20.84 6.43 3.31
C PRO A 6 -20.40 6.06 1.89
N ALA A 7 -20.15 7.09 1.09
CA ALA A 7 -19.66 6.95 -0.27
C ALA A 7 -18.33 6.17 -0.23
N THR A 8 -18.33 4.96 -0.79
CA THR A 8 -17.10 4.31 -1.20
C THR A 8 -16.52 5.18 -2.32
N GLU A 9 -15.43 5.87 -2.01
CA GLU A 9 -14.70 6.69 -2.98
C GLU A 9 -14.45 5.88 -4.25
N PRO A 10 -14.70 6.46 -5.44
CA PRO A 10 -14.28 5.81 -6.68
C PRO A 10 -12.76 5.69 -6.61
N ALA A 11 -12.25 4.48 -6.84
CA ALA A 11 -10.84 4.22 -7.10
C ALA A 11 -10.42 5.10 -8.27
N ALA A 12 -9.98 6.32 -7.94
CA ALA A 12 -9.55 7.30 -8.90
C ALA A 12 -8.32 6.72 -9.55
N LYS A 13 -8.42 6.50 -10.87
CA LYS A 13 -7.31 6.23 -11.78
C LYS A 13 -6.27 7.33 -11.56
N LYS A 14 -5.37 7.13 -10.60
CA LYS A 14 -4.20 7.95 -10.40
C LYS A 14 -3.23 7.55 -11.48
N GLU A 15 -3.37 8.21 -12.63
CA GLU A 15 -2.23 8.54 -13.48
C GLU A 15 -1.06 8.80 -12.54
N ALA A 16 0.08 8.11 -12.72
CA ALA A 16 1.21 8.08 -11.79
C ALA A 16 1.68 9.49 -11.39
N GLU A 17 0.92 10.12 -10.50
CA GLU A 17 1.18 11.42 -9.96
C GLU A 17 2.46 11.20 -9.18
N ASN A 18 3.43 12.06 -9.41
CA ASN A 18 4.70 12.02 -8.69
C ASN A 18 4.49 12.53 -7.24
N ARG A 19 3.50 11.95 -6.57
CA ARG A 19 2.99 12.25 -5.24
C ARG A 19 2.87 10.93 -4.47
N PRO A 20 3.09 10.96 -3.15
CA PRO A 20 2.84 9.80 -2.31
C PRO A 20 1.35 9.45 -2.30
N THR A 21 1.06 8.16 -2.15
CA THR A 21 -0.30 7.63 -1.97
C THR A 21 -0.41 7.06 -0.57
N SER A 22 -1.51 7.35 0.12
CA SER A 22 -1.78 6.78 1.44
C SER A 22 -2.98 5.82 1.39
N PHE A 23 -2.96 4.81 2.24
CA PHE A 23 -4.05 3.85 2.40
C PHE A 23 -4.23 3.48 3.88
N GLU A 24 -5.42 3.03 4.25
CA GLU A 24 -5.72 2.55 5.59
C GLU A 24 -5.73 1.02 5.65
N HIS A 25 -5.18 0.47 6.72
CA HIS A 25 -5.19 -0.95 7.01
C HIS A 25 -5.13 -1.17 8.53
N HIS A 26 -6.11 -1.90 9.09
CA HIS A 26 -6.31 -2.07 10.54
C HIS A 26 -6.34 -0.76 11.34
N GLY A 27 -6.96 0.29 10.79
CA GLY A 27 -6.98 1.63 11.41
C GLY A 27 -5.62 2.34 11.45
N LEU A 28 -4.59 1.76 10.84
CA LEU A 28 -3.28 2.40 10.62
C LEU A 28 -3.24 3.00 9.22
N THR A 29 -2.77 4.24 9.13
CA THR A 29 -2.53 4.90 7.83
C THR A 29 -1.09 4.65 7.39
N PHE A 30 -0.95 4.02 6.23
CA PHE A 30 0.33 3.80 5.57
C PHE A 30 0.46 4.75 4.38
N THR A 31 1.69 5.17 4.10
CA THR A 31 2.02 6.06 2.99
C THR A 31 3.10 5.42 2.13
N VAL A 32 2.76 5.22 0.88
CA VAL A 32 3.64 4.75 -0.18
C VAL A 32 4.23 5.96 -0.89
N PRO A 33 5.57 6.07 -0.99
CA PRO A 33 6.19 7.16 -1.72
C PRO A 33 5.83 7.11 -3.21
N ALA A 34 5.95 8.25 -3.90
CA ALA A 34 5.72 8.31 -5.33
C ALA A 34 6.59 7.26 -6.07
N PRO A 35 6.12 6.68 -7.19
CA PRO A 35 6.85 5.62 -7.90
C PRO A 35 8.30 5.99 -8.26
N ARG A 36 8.54 7.26 -8.62
CA ARG A 36 9.89 7.79 -8.95
C ARG A 36 10.77 8.10 -7.73
N LYS A 37 10.24 7.93 -6.53
CA LYS A 37 10.92 8.11 -5.24
C LYS A 37 11.09 6.79 -4.49
N LEU A 38 10.68 5.66 -5.08
CA LEU A 38 10.95 4.34 -4.55
C LEU A 38 12.47 4.06 -4.56
N PRO A 39 12.99 3.32 -3.57
CA PRO A 39 14.40 3.00 -3.49
C PRO A 39 14.83 2.10 -4.66
N VAL A 40 16.03 2.34 -5.21
CA VAL A 40 16.59 1.53 -6.31
C VAL A 40 16.76 0.06 -5.90
N ALA A 41 17.00 -0.20 -4.62
CA ALA A 41 17.07 -1.54 -4.05
C ALA A 41 15.80 -2.39 -4.32
N LEU A 42 14.67 -1.76 -4.64
CA LEU A 42 13.45 -2.47 -5.03
C LEU A 42 13.64 -3.31 -6.31
N LEU A 43 14.54 -2.90 -7.21
CA LEU A 43 14.89 -3.67 -8.41
C LEU A 43 15.65 -4.96 -8.11
N GLU A 44 16.25 -5.03 -6.92
CA GLU A 44 17.02 -6.18 -6.43
C GLU A 44 16.24 -7.00 -5.40
N ALA A 45 14.99 -6.60 -5.10
CA ALA A 45 14.15 -7.31 -4.16
C ALA A 45 13.84 -8.72 -4.69
N GLN A 46 14.09 -9.73 -3.88
CA GLN A 46 13.97 -11.13 -4.27
C GLN A 46 12.56 -11.68 -4.08
N ASP A 47 11.78 -11.02 -3.22
CA ASP A 47 10.43 -11.41 -2.86
C ASP A 47 9.55 -10.20 -2.51
N GLU A 48 8.24 -10.45 -2.48
CA GLU A 48 7.23 -9.41 -2.23
C GLU A 48 7.36 -8.80 -0.82
N LEU A 49 7.78 -9.59 0.18
CA LEU A 49 7.97 -9.12 1.54
C LEU A 49 9.10 -8.09 1.62
N GLU A 50 10.23 -8.38 0.99
CA GLU A 50 11.36 -7.46 0.86
C GLU A 50 10.94 -6.19 0.10
N ALA A 51 10.21 -6.34 -1.00
CA ALA A 51 9.71 -5.22 -1.79
C ALA A 51 8.81 -4.29 -0.96
N ILE A 52 7.82 -4.83 -0.24
CA ILE A 52 6.91 -4.07 0.62
C ILE A 52 7.67 -3.36 1.74
N ARG A 53 8.63 -4.04 2.37
CA ARG A 53 9.48 -3.45 3.42
C ARG A 53 10.30 -2.28 2.89
N LEU A 54 10.81 -2.36 1.66
CA LEU A 54 11.54 -1.29 1.00
C LEU A 54 10.62 -0.11 0.62
N ILE A 55 9.42 -0.39 0.12
CA ILE A 55 8.43 0.62 -0.26
C ILE A 55 7.97 1.44 0.97
N LEU A 56 7.62 0.75 2.06
CA LEU A 56 7.12 1.38 3.28
C LEU A 56 8.22 2.01 4.13
N GLY A 57 9.44 1.47 4.02
CA GLY A 57 10.56 1.80 4.89
C GLY A 57 10.44 1.18 6.29
N VAL A 58 11.54 1.27 7.04
CA VAL A 58 11.71 0.58 8.34
C VAL A 58 10.64 0.96 9.36
N THR A 59 10.23 2.23 9.41
CA THR A 59 9.29 2.74 10.42
C THR A 59 7.89 2.15 10.21
N GLN A 60 7.34 2.28 9.00
CA GLN A 60 5.99 1.81 8.71
C GLN A 60 5.91 0.28 8.69
N TRP A 61 6.97 -0.40 8.22
CA TRP A 61 7.06 -1.85 8.32
C TRP A 61 6.98 -2.34 9.77
N LYS A 62 7.70 -1.68 10.69
CA LYS A 62 7.60 -1.99 12.12
C LYS A 62 6.19 -1.77 12.66
N THR A 63 5.51 -0.69 12.26
CA THR A 63 4.12 -0.43 12.67
C THR A 63 3.20 -1.57 12.25
N TYR A 64 3.33 -2.07 11.01
CA TYR A 64 2.58 -3.23 10.54
C TYR A 64 2.90 -4.46 11.40
N THR A 65 4.17 -4.86 11.49
CA THR A 65 4.55 -6.10 12.21
C THR A 65 4.30 -6.07 13.73
N ALA A 66 4.12 -4.90 14.33
CA ALA A 66 3.84 -4.74 15.74
C ALA A 66 2.33 -4.75 16.06
N HIS A 67 1.48 -4.67 15.04
CA HIS A 67 0.03 -4.71 15.20
C HIS A 67 -0.44 -6.15 15.39
N GLU A 68 -1.34 -6.38 16.34
CA GLU A 68 -1.79 -7.73 16.70
C GLU A 68 -2.59 -8.41 15.58
N ASP A 69 -3.34 -7.65 14.79
CA ASP A 69 -4.12 -8.16 13.65
C ASP A 69 -3.29 -8.36 12.36
N SER A 70 -2.02 -7.95 12.35
CA SER A 70 -1.12 -8.13 11.19
C SER A 70 -0.55 -9.55 11.16
N THR A 71 -1.39 -10.48 10.71
CA THR A 71 -1.08 -11.91 10.61
C THR A 71 -0.61 -12.32 9.20
N LEU A 72 -0.09 -13.55 9.06
CA LEU A 72 0.26 -14.10 7.75
C LEU A 72 -0.95 -14.28 6.83
N GLU A 73 -2.15 -14.46 7.38
CA GLU A 73 -3.39 -14.57 6.60
C GLU A 73 -3.85 -13.19 6.08
N ASP A 74 -3.53 -12.14 6.82
CA ASP A 74 -3.84 -10.74 6.47
C ASP A 74 -2.81 -10.13 5.50
N PHE A 75 -1.56 -10.58 5.58
CA PHE A 75 -0.46 -10.06 4.77
C PHE A 75 -0.75 -9.94 3.26
N PRO A 76 -1.42 -10.90 2.58
CA PRO A 76 -1.78 -10.74 1.17
C PRO A 76 -2.67 -9.52 0.89
N VAL A 77 -3.59 -9.20 1.80
CA VAL A 77 -4.49 -8.04 1.69
C VAL A 77 -3.71 -6.75 1.89
N PHE A 78 -2.76 -6.74 2.82
CA PHE A 78 -1.86 -5.61 3.03
C PHE A 78 -0.95 -5.39 1.81
N ALA A 79 -0.33 -6.46 1.31
CA ALA A 79 0.54 -6.47 0.14
C ALA A 79 -0.15 -5.88 -1.09
N ASP A 80 -1.39 -6.31 -1.35
CA ASP A 80 -2.21 -5.80 -2.44
C ASP A 80 -2.45 -4.29 -2.31
N LYS A 81 -2.80 -3.78 -1.11
CA LYS A 81 -2.96 -2.34 -0.86
C LYS A 81 -1.67 -1.56 -1.11
N VAL A 82 -0.52 -2.10 -0.71
CA VAL A 82 0.80 -1.49 -0.97
C VAL A 82 1.08 -1.44 -2.47
N ALA A 83 0.84 -2.54 -3.19
CA ALA A 83 1.05 -2.64 -4.63
C ALA A 83 0.14 -1.65 -5.40
N GLN A 84 -1.15 -1.60 -5.05
CA GLN A 84 -2.09 -0.62 -5.62
C GLN A 84 -1.63 0.81 -5.37
N ALA A 85 -1.21 1.14 -4.14
CA ALA A 85 -0.74 2.47 -3.78
C ALA A 85 0.61 2.84 -4.43
N ALA A 86 1.45 1.85 -4.73
CA ALA A 86 2.70 1.99 -5.49
C ALA A 86 2.46 2.20 -7.00
N GLY A 87 1.21 2.14 -7.46
CA GLY A 87 0.85 2.31 -8.88
C GLY A 87 0.89 1.01 -9.67
N GLN A 88 0.86 -0.14 -9.00
CA GLN A 88 0.81 -1.47 -9.64
C GLN A 88 -0.63 -1.95 -9.89
N ALA A 89 -1.63 -1.11 -9.69
CA ALA A 89 -3.00 -1.36 -10.15
C ALA A 89 -3.05 -1.24 -11.68
N ASP A 90 -3.04 -2.39 -12.35
CA ASP A 90 -3.27 -2.59 -13.79
C ASP A 90 -2.26 -1.96 -14.76
N SER A 91 -1.13 -2.65 -14.93
CA SER A 91 -0.58 -2.84 -16.29
C SER A 91 -1.13 -4.16 -16.87
N GLY A 92 -2.46 -4.29 -16.92
CA GLY A 92 -3.18 -5.39 -17.55
C GLY A 92 -3.93 -4.87 -18.78
N ASN A 93 -3.62 -5.46 -19.93
CA ASN A 93 -4.13 -5.13 -21.27
C ASN A 93 -5.63 -5.39 -21.43
#